data_AF-A0A3Q2DCA0-F1
#
_entry.id   AF-A0A3Q2DCA0-F1
#
_cell.length_a   1.000
_cell.length_b   1.000
_cell.length_c   1.000
_cell.angle_alpha   90.00
_cell.angle_beta   90.00
_cell.angle_gamma   90.00
#
_symmetry.space_group_name_H-M   'P 1'
#
loop_
_entity.id
_entity.type
_entity.pdbx_description
1 polymer ?
#
loop_
_entity_poly.entity_id
_entity_poly.type
_entity_poly.pdbx_seq_one_letter_code
_entity_poly.pdbx_strand_id
1 'polypeptide(L)'
;MASSRSSVLKDVVAYVDVWSSDKRANYSKPFIQQLEEMGAQVLKRFSKQVTHVVFNYGHEATWRKAKKTDVRLVSVLWVGRCYDEGVHADEELFPALNDERNPVMKNRRVRRLRFSKGFTV
;
A
#
# COMPACT_ATOMS: atom_id res chain seq x y z
N MET A 1 14.31 24.44 2.93
CA MET A 1 14.46 23.46 4.03
C MET A 1 14.15 22.10 3.44
N ALA A 2 15.10 21.17 3.39
CA ALA A 2 14.82 19.82 2.90
C ALA A 2 13.91 19.14 3.93
N SER A 3 12.64 18.91 3.56
CA SER A 3 11.74 18.08 4.37
C SER A 3 12.40 16.71 4.52
N SER A 4 12.67 16.28 5.75
CA SER A 4 13.20 14.93 5.96
C SER A 4 12.11 13.93 5.56
N ARG A 5 12.44 12.96 4.70
CA ARG A 5 11.50 11.91 4.25
C ARG A 5 10.80 11.22 5.43
N SER A 6 11.49 11.14 6.57
CA SER A 6 11.00 10.61 7.84
C SER A 6 9.78 11.33 8.46
N SER A 7 9.28 12.40 7.85
CA SER A 7 8.11 13.14 8.32
C SER A 7 6.92 13.10 7.37
N VAL A 8 7.08 12.48 6.20
CA VAL A 8 6.05 12.46 5.15
C VAL A 8 4.77 11.79 5.63
N LEU A 9 4.89 10.70 6.40
CA LEU A 9 3.77 9.90 6.90
C LEU A 9 3.76 9.81 8.43
N LYS A 10 4.25 10.84 9.14
CA LYS A 10 4.43 10.83 10.61
C LYS A 10 3.17 10.52 11.44
N ASP A 11 1.99 10.80 10.90
CA ASP A 11 0.69 10.59 11.56
C ASP A 11 -0.02 9.31 11.07
N VAL A 12 0.65 8.52 10.23
CA VAL A 12 0.10 7.28 9.67
C VAL A 12 0.44 6.09 10.57
N VAL A 13 -0.60 5.31 10.89
CA VAL A 13 -0.49 4.01 11.54
C VAL A 13 -1.00 2.97 10.55
N ALA A 14 -0.08 2.26 9.90
CA ALA A 14 -0.38 1.37 8.78
C ALA A 14 -0.47 -0.10 9.19
N TYR A 15 -1.31 -0.84 8.46
CA TYR A 15 -1.28 -2.29 8.36
C TYR A 15 -1.13 -2.69 6.89
N VAL A 16 -0.27 -3.67 6.60
CA VAL A 16 0.09 -4.04 5.21
C VAL A 16 -0.28 -5.49 4.93
N ASP A 17 -1.19 -5.69 3.98
CA ASP A 17 -1.63 -7.01 3.52
C ASP A 17 -1.52 -7.10 2.00
N VAL A 18 -0.29 -7.37 1.54
CA VAL A 18 0.09 -7.36 0.13
C VAL A 18 0.62 -8.74 -0.27
N TRP A 19 -0.04 -9.37 -1.22
CA TRP A 19 0.23 -10.73 -1.67
C TRP A 19 0.31 -10.83 -3.20
N SER A 20 0.84 -11.95 -3.68
CA SER A 20 0.64 -12.39 -5.07
C SER A 20 -0.84 -12.66 -5.33
N SER A 21 -1.25 -12.58 -6.60
CA SER A 21 -2.64 -12.87 -7.00
C SER A 21 -3.09 -14.30 -6.70
N ASP A 22 -2.16 -15.25 -6.58
CA ASP A 22 -2.44 -16.64 -6.19
C ASP A 22 -2.37 -16.87 -4.65
N LYS A 23 -2.11 -15.81 -3.88
CA LYS A 23 -2.01 -15.80 -2.40
C LYS A 23 -0.97 -16.75 -1.82
N ARG A 24 0.08 -17.10 -2.57
CA ARG A 24 1.16 -17.97 -2.09
C ARG A 24 2.38 -17.19 -1.58
N ALA A 25 2.59 -15.98 -2.08
CA ALA A 25 3.73 -15.14 -1.71
C ALA A 25 3.26 -13.86 -1.04
N ASN A 26 3.80 -13.59 0.14
CA ASN A 26 3.60 -12.32 0.84
C ASN A 26 4.68 -11.33 0.41
N TYR A 27 4.28 -10.14 -0.02
CA TYR A 27 5.14 -9.04 -0.44
C TYR A 27 4.99 -7.80 0.46
N SER A 28 4.46 -7.94 1.67
CA SER A 28 4.29 -6.80 2.58
C SER A 28 5.62 -6.16 2.99
N LYS A 29 6.71 -6.94 3.13
CA LYS A 29 7.97 -6.49 3.75
C LYS A 29 8.59 -5.22 3.13
N PRO A 30 8.75 -5.08 1.79
CA PRO A 30 9.31 -3.85 1.21
C PRO A 30 8.43 -2.62 1.48
N PHE A 31 7.10 -2.77 1.43
CA PHE A 31 6.18 -1.66 1.70
C PHE A 31 6.20 -1.25 3.18
N ILE A 32 6.36 -2.21 4.10
CA ILE A 32 6.55 -1.91 5.53
C ILE A 32 7.78 -1.02 5.71
N GLN A 33 8.91 -1.39 5.10
CA GLN A 33 10.14 -0.62 5.19
C GLN A 33 9.99 0.80 4.62
N GLN A 34 9.36 0.94 3.44
CA GLN A 34 9.14 2.26 2.83
C GLN A 34 8.25 3.16 3.69
N LEU A 35 7.21 2.59 4.31
CA LEU A 35 6.34 3.31 5.24
C LEU A 35 7.11 3.79 6.47
N GLU A 36 7.92 2.92 7.07
CA GLU A 36 8.77 3.25 8.23
C GLU A 36 9.83 4.31 7.87
N GLU A 37 10.48 4.21 6.71
CA GLU A 37 11.41 5.23 6.19
C GLU A 37 10.76 6.61 6.01
N MET A 38 9.45 6.63 5.72
CA MET A 38 8.65 7.84 5.60
C MET A 38 8.07 8.35 6.93
N GLY A 39 8.36 7.67 8.05
CA GLY A 39 7.92 8.06 9.39
C GLY A 39 6.60 7.45 9.85
N ALA A 40 5.99 6.55 9.08
CA ALA A 40 4.78 5.87 9.52
C ALA A 40 5.08 4.81 10.58
N GLN A 41 4.15 4.62 11.51
CA GLN A 41 4.15 3.46 12.39
C GLN A 41 3.49 2.28 11.67
N VAL A 42 4.11 1.11 11.66
CA VAL A 42 3.52 -0.09 11.06
C VAL A 42 3.18 -1.15 12.12
N LEU A 43 1.91 -1.54 12.19
CA LEU A 43 1.44 -2.55 13.12
C LEU A 43 1.43 -3.94 12.46
N LYS A 44 1.88 -4.95 13.21
CA LYS A 44 1.85 -6.36 12.78
C LYS A 44 0.44 -6.94 12.67
N ARG A 45 -0.54 -6.33 13.34
CA ARG A 45 -1.94 -6.77 13.37
C ARG A 45 -2.84 -5.59 13.07
N PHE A 46 -3.94 -5.86 12.37
CA PHE A 46 -4.98 -4.86 12.14
C PHE A 46 -5.76 -4.60 13.43
N SER A 47 -5.34 -3.61 14.20
CA SER A 47 -5.98 -3.15 15.44
C SER A 47 -6.87 -1.91 15.20
N LYS A 48 -7.49 -1.37 16.26
CA LYS A 48 -8.28 -0.11 16.17
C LYS A 48 -7.43 1.15 15.98
N GLN A 49 -6.11 1.06 16.21
CA GLN A 49 -5.19 2.20 16.03
C GLN A 49 -4.80 2.40 14.57
N VAL A 50 -5.04 1.42 13.71
CA VAL A 50 -4.70 1.49 12.29
C VAL A 50 -5.54 2.57 11.63
N THR A 51 -4.88 3.53 10.99
CA THR A 51 -5.51 4.57 10.17
C THR A 51 -5.49 4.20 8.69
N HIS A 52 -4.49 3.41 8.25
CA HIS A 52 -4.28 3.06 6.86
C HIS A 52 -4.09 1.57 6.67
N VAL A 53 -4.76 1.00 5.67
CA VAL A 53 -4.54 -0.38 5.23
C VAL A 53 -4.01 -0.34 3.80
N VAL A 54 -2.76 -0.79 3.62
CA VAL A 54 -2.17 -1.00 2.30
C VAL A 54 -2.52 -2.40 1.85
N PHE A 55 -3.28 -2.51 0.76
CA PHE A 55 -3.87 -3.79 0.33
C PHE A 55 -3.60 -4.07 -1.15
N ASN A 56 -3.22 -5.31 -1.44
CA ASN A 56 -3.16 -5.84 -2.81
C ASN A 56 -3.24 -7.38 -2.77
N TYR A 57 -4.33 -7.94 -3.32
CA TYR A 57 -4.65 -9.39 -3.25
C TYR A 57 -4.55 -9.99 -1.84
N GLY A 58 -4.73 -9.18 -0.79
CA GLY A 58 -4.62 -9.60 0.60
C GLY A 58 -5.75 -10.53 1.04
N HIS A 59 -5.88 -10.71 2.35
CA HIS A 59 -6.90 -11.57 2.91
C HIS A 59 -8.28 -10.91 2.84
N GLU A 60 -9.31 -11.68 2.45
CA GLU A 60 -10.67 -11.17 2.40
C GLU A 60 -11.17 -10.70 3.78
N ALA A 61 -10.68 -11.32 4.86
CA ALA A 61 -10.93 -10.88 6.23
C ALA A 61 -10.44 -9.44 6.48
N THR A 62 -9.24 -9.11 6.00
CA THR A 62 -8.68 -7.75 6.05
C THR A 62 -9.57 -6.79 5.27
N TRP A 63 -9.96 -7.13 4.05
CA TRP A 63 -10.82 -6.29 3.22
C TRP A 63 -12.18 -6.01 3.87
N ARG A 64 -12.86 -7.07 4.34
CA ARG A 64 -14.17 -6.94 5.00
C ARG A 64 -14.06 -6.13 6.29
N LYS A 65 -12.97 -6.28 7.04
CA LYS A 65 -12.73 -5.51 8.24
C LYS A 65 -12.50 -4.03 7.91
N ALA A 66 -11.63 -3.74 6.95
CA ALA A 66 -11.34 -2.38 6.50
C ALA A 66 -12.58 -1.65 6.00
N LYS A 67 -13.48 -2.33 5.27
CA LYS A 67 -14.76 -1.75 4.83
C LYS A 67 -15.76 -1.46 5.95
N LYS A 68 -15.60 -2.08 7.12
CA LYS A 68 -16.48 -1.87 8.30
C LYS A 68 -15.89 -0.86 9.30
N THR A 69 -14.63 -0.50 9.13
CA THR A 69 -13.92 0.45 9.98
C THR A 69 -13.65 1.73 9.19
N ASP A 70 -13.60 2.86 9.87
CA ASP A 70 -13.25 4.14 9.24
C ASP A 70 -11.74 4.24 9.04
N VAL A 71 -11.19 3.45 8.12
CA VAL A 71 -9.77 3.43 7.76
C VAL A 71 -9.59 3.76 6.28
N ARG A 72 -8.48 4.41 5.95
CA ARG A 72 -8.09 4.65 4.57
C ARG A 72 -7.57 3.34 3.97
N LEU A 73 -8.27 2.83 2.96
CA LEU A 73 -7.95 1.57 2.29
C LEU A 73 -7.30 1.86 0.93
N VAL A 74 -5.98 1.76 0.86
CA VAL A 74 -5.15 2.25 -0.24
C VAL A 74 -4.36 1.13 -0.93
N SER A 75 -4.06 1.34 -2.21
CA SER A 75 -3.23 0.42 -3.00
C SER A 75 -1.74 0.63 -2.74
N VAL A 76 -0.91 -0.30 -3.24
CA VAL A 76 0.56 -0.16 -3.22
C VAL A 76 1.06 1.06 -4.01
N LEU A 77 0.25 1.61 -4.93
CA LEU A 77 0.61 2.80 -5.71
C LEU A 77 0.63 4.05 -4.83
N TRP A 78 -0.21 4.11 -3.78
CA TRP A 78 -0.18 5.21 -2.82
C TRP A 78 1.18 5.29 -2.12
N VAL A 79 1.71 4.15 -1.65
CA VAL A 79 3.04 4.07 -1.03
C VAL A 79 4.12 4.53 -2.00
N GLY A 80 4.08 4.06 -3.25
CA GLY A 80 5.01 4.49 -4.29
C GLY A 80 4.97 6.00 -4.53
N ARG A 81 3.77 6.58 -4.64
CA ARG A 81 3.59 8.04 -4.83
C ARG A 81 4.17 8.83 -3.65
N CYS A 82 3.89 8.41 -2.42
CA CYS A 82 4.44 9.06 -1.23
C CYS A 82 5.96 8.99 -1.18
N TYR A 83 6.52 7.84 -1.55
CA TYR A 83 7.96 7.57 -1.50
C TYR A 83 8.74 8.36 -2.57
N ASP A 84 8.25 8.33 -3.82
CA ASP A 84 8.94 8.92 -4.96
C ASP A 84 8.93 10.46 -4.90
N GLU A 85 7.80 11.05 -4.51
CA GLU A 85 7.61 12.51 -4.48
C GLU A 85 7.93 13.11 -3.10
N GLY A 86 8.04 12.29 -2.06
CA GLY A 86 8.26 12.77 -0.68
C GLY A 86 7.11 13.61 -0.14
N VAL A 87 5.87 13.30 -0.53
CA VAL A 87 4.65 14.00 -0.10
C VAL A 87 3.62 13.02 0.43
N HIS A 88 2.77 13.45 1.38
CA HIS A 88 1.60 12.65 1.76
C HIS A 88 0.57 12.76 0.63
N ALA A 89 0.50 11.74 -0.21
CA ALA A 89 -0.44 11.71 -1.33
C ALA A 89 -1.88 11.51 -0.86
N ASP A 90 -2.84 12.12 -1.54
CA ASP A 90 -4.27 11.92 -1.30
C ASP A 90 -4.63 10.44 -1.48
N GLU A 91 -5.19 9.82 -0.43
CA GLU A 91 -5.57 8.41 -0.41
C GLU A 91 -6.67 8.08 -1.42
N GLU A 92 -7.56 9.03 -1.74
CA GLU A 92 -8.71 8.83 -2.61
C GLU A 92 -8.31 8.65 -4.07
N LEU A 93 -7.13 9.12 -4.46
CA LEU A 93 -6.56 8.93 -5.79
C LEU A 93 -5.98 7.52 -6.01
N PHE A 94 -5.75 6.78 -4.93
CA PHE A 94 -5.08 5.47 -4.97
C PHE A 94 -5.83 4.38 -4.19
N PRO A 95 -7.14 4.20 -4.41
CA PRO A 95 -7.94 3.24 -3.64
C PRO A 95 -7.45 1.81 -3.86
N ALA A 96 -7.49 0.98 -2.81
CA ALA A 96 -7.26 -0.44 -3.00
C ALA A 96 -8.43 -1.10 -3.73
N LEU A 97 -8.12 -2.09 -4.56
CA LEU A 97 -9.11 -2.91 -5.24
C LEU A 97 -9.10 -4.34 -4.67
N ASN A 98 -10.27 -4.97 -4.67
CA ASN A 98 -10.41 -6.38 -4.32
C ASN A 98 -11.05 -7.14 -5.48
N ASP A 99 -10.19 -7.57 -6.40
CA ASP A 99 -10.56 -8.27 -7.62
C ASP A 99 -11.07 -9.71 -7.41
N GLU A 100 -11.11 -10.22 -6.17
CA GLU A 100 -11.60 -11.58 -5.87
C GLU A 100 -13.05 -11.82 -6.32
N ARG A 101 -13.84 -10.77 -6.49
CA ARG A 101 -15.23 -10.84 -6.95
C ARG A 101 -15.37 -10.78 -8.48
N ASN A 102 -14.28 -10.56 -9.23
CA ASN A 102 -14.34 -10.45 -10.68
C ASN A 102 -13.70 -11.68 -11.36
N PRO A 103 -14.49 -12.67 -11.82
CA PRO A 103 -13.97 -13.88 -12.45
C PRO A 103 -13.20 -13.63 -13.76
N VAL A 104 -13.30 -12.42 -14.34
CA VAL A 104 -12.68 -12.04 -15.62
C VAL A 104 -11.18 -11.72 -15.49
N MET A 105 -10.69 -11.37 -14.29
CA MET A 105 -9.31 -10.88 -14.11
C MET A 105 -8.25 -11.97 -13.95
N LYS A 106 -8.63 -13.26 -13.81
CA LYS A 106 -7.69 -14.39 -13.70
C LYS A 106 -6.70 -14.50 -14.88
N ASN A 107 -6.94 -13.80 -15.99
CA ASN A 107 -6.14 -13.85 -17.22
C ASN A 107 -5.42 -12.55 -17.59
N ARG A 108 -5.50 -11.46 -16.81
CA ARG A 108 -4.67 -10.28 -17.09
C ARG A 108 -3.31 -10.43 -16.44
N ARG A 109 -2.40 -11.12 -17.15
CA ARG A 109 -0.95 -10.90 -17.00
C ARG A 109 -0.71 -9.40 -17.11
N VAL A 110 -0.53 -8.75 -15.97
CA VAL A 110 -0.35 -7.30 -15.89
C VAL A 110 0.85 -6.95 -16.76
N ARG A 111 0.62 -6.13 -17.78
CA ARG A 111 1.69 -5.59 -18.61
C ARG A 111 2.66 -4.88 -17.68
N ARG A 112 3.88 -5.41 -17.63
CA ARG A 112 5.02 -4.87 -16.89
C ARG A 112 5.07 -3.35 -17.14
N LEU A 113 4.70 -2.55 -16.14
CA LEU A 113 5.09 -1.15 -16.12
C LEU A 113 6.62 -1.16 -16.09
N ARG A 114 7.22 -0.80 -17.23
CA ARG A 114 8.66 -0.59 -17.31
C ARG A 114 8.92 0.64 -16.46
N PHE A 115 9.51 0.44 -15.28
CA PHE A 115 10.30 1.50 -14.67
C PHE A 115 11.39 1.85 -15.69
N SER A 116 11.24 2.99 -16.39
CA SER A 116 12.33 3.52 -17.18
C SER A 116 13.42 3.91 -16.20
N LYS A 117 14.50 3.13 -16.16
CA LYS A 117 15.77 3.62 -15.66
C LYS A 117 16.14 4.83 -16.51
N GLY A 118 16.05 6.00 -15.93
CA GLY A 118 16.66 7.21 -16.44
C GLY A 118 17.26 7.92 -15.25
N PHE A 119 18.57 7.81 -15.08
CA PHE A 119 19.46 8.94 -14.79
C PHE A 119 20.90 8.44 -14.84
N THR A 120 21.54 8.75 -15.96
CA THR A 120 22.99 8.92 -16.09
C THR A 120 23.25 10.39 -15.85
N VAL A 121 24.12 10.73 -14.91
CA VAL A 121 25.37 11.47 -15.18
C VAL A 121 26.43 10.91 -14.25
#